data_AF-A0A0X3S7C0-F1
#
_entry.id   AF-A0A0X3S7C0-F1
#
_cell.length_a   1.000
_cell.length_b   1.000
_cell.length_c   1.000
_cell.angle_alpha   90.00
_cell.angle_beta   90.00
_cell.angle_gamma   90.00
#
_symmetry.space_group_name_H-M   'P 1'
#
loop_
_entity.id
_entity.type
_entity.pdbx_description
1 polymer ?
#
loop_
_entity_poly.entity_id
_entity_poly.type
_entity_poly.pdbx_seq_one_letter_code
_entity_poly.pdbx_strand_id
1 'polypeptide(L)'
;MSDRAALSRGIRAWLVFFVVCLVLSGATAFPLVHELRWTEDLLRSLSVPEHLPALMDWIERVRRGLDATDAEQPFVLYGTDWLAFAHLVIAVAFYGPFRDPVRNIWVVEFGMIACAGIIPLALICGPIRGIPFWWTVIDMSFGVFGIVPLYVVRKKIKRLEELTAAVTRPAPAAA
;
A
#
# COMPACT_ATOMS: atom_id res chain seq x y z
N MET A 1 3.09 -27.67 -19.08
CA MET A 1 3.26 -27.61 -17.60
C MET A 1 4.21 -26.49 -17.15
N SER A 2 5.32 -26.23 -17.86
CA SER A 2 6.30 -25.17 -17.54
C SER A 2 5.66 -23.77 -17.43
N ASP A 3 4.78 -23.41 -18.38
CA ASP A 3 4.20 -22.05 -18.46
C ASP A 3 3.29 -21.70 -17.29
N ARG A 4 2.49 -22.66 -16.79
CA ARG A 4 1.64 -22.44 -15.61
C ARG A 4 2.47 -22.25 -14.35
N ALA A 5 3.52 -23.05 -14.18
CA ALA A 5 4.42 -22.93 -13.04
C ALA A 5 5.16 -21.59 -13.07
N ALA A 6 5.65 -21.17 -14.24
CA ALA A 6 6.27 -19.86 -14.43
C ALA A 6 5.28 -18.71 -14.14
N LEU A 7 4.05 -18.81 -14.62
CA LEU A 7 3.01 -17.81 -14.39
C LEU A 7 2.64 -17.71 -12.90
N SER A 8 2.48 -18.84 -12.22
CA SER A 8 2.20 -18.90 -10.78
C SER A 8 3.34 -18.31 -9.95
N ARG A 9 4.61 -18.61 -10.29
CA ARG A 9 5.77 -17.97 -9.65
C ARG A 9 5.77 -16.46 -9.85
N GLY A 10 5.46 -15.99 -11.07
CA GLY A 10 5.34 -14.57 -11.36
C GLY A 10 4.25 -13.87 -10.54
N ILE A 11 3.08 -14.50 -10.40
CA ILE A 11 2.00 -13.99 -9.53
C ILE A 11 2.49 -13.85 -8.09
N ARG A 12 3.13 -14.90 -7.55
CA ARG A 12 3.64 -14.90 -6.17
C ARG A 12 4.70 -13.84 -5.94
N ALA A 13 5.62 -13.63 -6.88
CA ALA A 13 6.65 -12.59 -6.77
C ALA A 13 6.04 -11.19 -6.69
N TRP A 14 5.08 -10.88 -7.56
CA TRP A 14 4.36 -9.60 -7.53
C TRP A 14 3.51 -9.42 -6.26
N LEU A 15 2.87 -10.48 -5.78
CA LEU A 15 2.14 -10.46 -4.51
C LEU A 15 3.06 -10.20 -3.33
N VAL A 16 4.21 -10.87 -3.25
CA VAL A 16 5.20 -10.64 -2.19
C VAL A 16 5.72 -9.22 -2.24
N PHE A 17 6.08 -8.72 -3.43
CA PHE A 17 6.50 -7.34 -3.60
C PHE A 17 5.45 -6.35 -3.07
N PHE A 18 4.18 -6.51 -3.48
CA PHE A 18 3.09 -5.67 -3.01
C PHE A 18 2.89 -5.76 -1.48
N VAL A 19 2.90 -6.96 -0.92
CA VAL A 19 2.74 -7.18 0.53
C VAL A 19 3.89 -6.55 1.31
N VAL A 20 5.13 -6.66 0.84
CA VAL A 20 6.28 -5.99 1.48
C VAL A 20 6.09 -4.48 1.46
N CYS A 21 5.72 -3.89 0.33
CA CYS A 21 5.45 -2.45 0.25
C CYS A 21 4.29 -2.03 1.17
N LEU A 22 3.20 -2.81 1.23
CA LEU A 22 2.06 -2.57 2.10
C LEU A 22 2.47 -2.60 3.59
N VAL A 23 3.24 -3.61 4.00
CA VAL A 23 3.71 -3.77 5.38
C VAL A 23 4.67 -2.64 5.74
N LEU A 24 5.65 -2.32 4.89
CA LEU A 24 6.58 -1.22 5.14
C LEU A 24 5.84 0.12 5.25
N SER A 25 4.88 0.37 4.37
CA SER A 25 4.04 1.57 4.42
C SER A 25 3.20 1.69 5.69
N GLY A 26 2.73 0.57 6.25
CA GLY A 26 1.96 0.58 7.51
C GLY A 26 2.85 0.64 8.74
N ALA A 27 3.99 -0.05 8.72
CA ALA A 27 4.90 -0.17 9.85
C ALA A 27 5.55 1.16 10.25
N THR A 28 5.68 2.11 9.33
CA THR A 28 6.17 3.48 9.63
C THR A 28 5.27 4.24 10.60
N ALA A 29 4.03 3.81 10.80
CA ALA A 29 3.13 4.45 11.76
C ALA A 29 3.40 4.04 13.23
N PHE A 30 4.20 3.00 13.49
CA PHE A 30 4.63 2.62 14.84
C PHE A 30 5.66 3.62 15.42
N PRO A 31 6.86 3.81 14.83
CA PRO A 31 7.84 4.79 15.31
C PRO A 31 7.61 6.20 14.73
N LEU A 32 6.36 6.61 14.48
CA LEU A 32 6.04 7.81 13.69
C LEU A 32 6.78 9.08 14.17
N VAL A 33 6.84 9.30 15.49
CA VAL A 33 7.53 10.45 16.10
C VAL A 33 9.05 10.41 15.82
N HIS A 34 9.66 9.23 15.95
CA HIS A 34 11.10 9.04 15.77
C HIS A 34 11.49 9.16 14.30
N GLU A 35 10.72 8.52 13.40
CA GLU A 35 10.92 8.59 11.96
C GLU A 35 10.81 10.03 11.45
N LEU A 36 9.87 10.82 11.97
CA LEU A 36 9.73 12.20 11.53
C LEU A 36 10.86 13.11 12.04
N ARG A 37 11.38 12.87 13.25
CA ARG A 37 12.59 13.56 13.75
C ARG A 37 13.79 13.27 12.83
N TRP A 38 14.02 12.00 12.50
CA TRP A 38 15.09 11.61 11.58
C TRP A 38 14.90 12.19 10.18
N THR A 39 13.66 12.23 9.70
CA THR A 39 13.32 12.82 8.40
C THR A 39 13.65 14.31 8.39
N GLU A 40 13.27 15.07 9.43
CA GLU A 40 13.64 16.49 9.54
C GLU A 40 15.16 16.69 9.54
N ASP A 41 15.90 15.95 10.36
CA ASP A 41 17.35 16.04 10.44
C ASP A 41 18.01 15.74 9.08
N LEU A 42 17.54 14.69 8.39
CA LEU A 42 17.99 14.33 7.06
C LEU A 42 17.71 15.45 6.04
N LEU A 43 16.48 15.97 5.99
CA LEU A 43 16.11 17.05 5.07
C LEU A 43 16.96 18.31 5.28
N ARG A 44 17.26 18.65 6.54
CA ARG A 44 18.18 19.75 6.86
C ARG A 44 19.59 19.48 6.36
N SER A 45 20.11 18.26 6.55
CA SER A 45 21.45 17.87 6.09
C SER A 45 21.61 17.91 4.56
N LEU A 46 20.50 17.77 3.83
CA LEU A 46 20.45 17.80 2.37
C LEU A 46 20.15 19.21 1.80
N SER A 47 20.22 20.26 2.62
CA SER A 47 19.90 21.65 2.22
C SER A 47 18.50 21.82 1.60
N VAL A 48 17.56 20.91 1.91
CA VAL A 48 16.16 21.03 1.48
C VAL A 48 15.50 22.34 1.92
N PRO A 49 15.79 22.91 3.12
CA PRO A 49 15.24 24.21 3.49
C PRO A 49 15.51 25.33 2.47
N GLU A 50 16.63 25.27 1.76
CA GLU A 50 17.03 26.29 0.77
C GLU A 50 16.29 26.13 -0.56
N HIS A 51 15.92 24.90 -0.92
CA HIS A 51 15.30 24.57 -2.21
C HIS A 51 13.79 24.40 -2.13
N LEU A 52 13.27 23.89 -1.01
CA LEU A 52 11.87 23.57 -0.78
C LEU A 52 11.42 24.03 0.62
N PRO A 53 11.42 25.35 0.90
CA PRO A 53 11.09 25.89 2.22
C PRO A 53 9.69 25.49 2.69
N ALA A 54 8.71 25.46 1.79
CA ALA A 54 7.34 25.05 2.13
C ALA A 54 7.21 23.58 2.58
N LEU A 55 8.06 22.69 2.06
CA LEU A 55 8.14 21.30 2.52
C LEU A 55 8.72 21.26 3.94
N MET A 56 9.80 22.01 4.18
CA MET A 56 10.43 22.07 5.50
C MET A 56 9.47 22.62 6.56
N ASP A 57 8.82 23.76 6.29
CA ASP A 57 7.85 24.38 7.21
C ASP A 57 6.72 23.41 7.58
N TRP A 58 6.25 22.63 6.59
CA TRP A 58 5.22 21.64 6.82
C TRP A 58 5.73 20.48 7.69
N ILE A 59 6.91 19.92 7.40
CA ILE A 59 7.53 18.86 8.20
C ILE A 59 7.74 19.32 9.65
N GLU A 60 8.28 20.52 9.87
CA GLU A 60 8.48 21.08 11.20
C GLU A 60 7.16 21.29 11.96
N ARG A 61 6.10 21.69 11.26
CA ARG A 61 4.76 21.83 11.84
C ARG A 61 4.22 20.48 12.30
N VAL A 62 4.30 19.45 11.45
CA VAL A 62 3.84 18.10 11.80
C VAL A 62 4.67 17.53 12.94
N ARG A 63 6.01 17.67 12.91
CA ARG A 63 6.89 17.19 13.99
C ARG A 63 6.56 17.85 15.31
N ARG A 64 6.44 19.18 15.37
CA ARG A 64 6.06 19.87 16.61
C ARG A 64 4.71 19.40 17.15
N GLY A 65 3.73 19.16 16.28
CA GLY A 65 2.43 18.62 16.66
C GLY A 65 2.51 17.20 17.24
N LEU A 66 3.31 16.32 16.61
CA LEU A 66 3.54 14.97 17.10
C LEU A 66 4.33 14.94 18.41
N ASP A 67 5.39 15.75 18.54
CA ASP A 67 6.19 15.86 19.76
C ASP A 67 5.33 16.33 20.95
N ALA A 68 4.48 17.34 20.74
CA ALA A 68 3.56 17.81 21.77
C ALA A 68 2.52 16.74 22.14
N THR A 69 1.98 16.03 21.15
CA THR A 69 1.02 14.94 21.38
C THR A 69 1.65 13.78 22.14
N ASP A 70 2.86 13.37 21.78
CA ASP A 70 3.61 12.31 22.45
C ASP A 70 3.93 12.67 23.91
N ALA A 71 4.31 13.93 24.17
CA ALA A 71 4.64 14.41 25.50
C ALA A 71 3.40 14.58 26.41
N GLU A 72 2.31 15.13 25.86
CA GLU A 72 1.15 15.54 26.67
C GLU A 72 0.00 14.54 26.64
N GLN A 73 -0.24 13.87 25.50
CA GLN A 73 -1.40 13.02 25.25
C GLN A 73 -1.02 11.73 24.47
N PRO A 74 -0.05 10.92 24.94
CA PRO A 74 0.51 9.80 24.18
C PRO A 74 -0.53 8.74 23.79
N PHE A 75 -1.62 8.60 24.56
CA PHE A 75 -2.72 7.67 24.24
C PHE A 75 -3.37 7.96 22.89
N VAL A 76 -3.25 9.18 22.35
CA VAL A 76 -3.76 9.54 21.01
C VAL A 76 -2.99 8.78 19.92
N LEU A 77 -1.68 8.56 20.11
CA LEU A 77 -0.84 7.82 19.16
C LEU A 77 -1.20 6.33 19.12
N TYR A 78 -1.95 5.80 20.08
CA TYR A 78 -2.49 4.44 19.97
C TYR A 78 -3.37 4.27 18.71
N GLY A 79 -3.97 5.36 18.20
CA GLY A 79 -4.64 5.36 16.90
C GLY A 79 -3.73 5.00 15.73
N THR A 80 -2.46 5.41 15.75
CA THR A 80 -1.49 5.07 14.68
C THR A 80 -1.05 3.61 14.77
N ASP A 81 -0.99 3.04 15.98
CA ASP A 81 -0.74 1.61 16.19
C ASP A 81 -1.84 0.74 15.55
N TRP A 82 -3.11 1.13 15.70
CA TRP A 82 -4.22 0.45 15.04
C TRP A 82 -4.17 0.56 13.52
N LEU A 83 -3.75 1.72 12.99
CA LEU A 83 -3.56 1.90 11.56
C LEU A 83 -2.44 1.01 11.02
N ALA A 84 -1.30 0.92 11.73
CA ALA A 84 -0.23 0.00 11.39
C ALA A 84 -0.71 -1.46 11.44
N PHE A 85 -1.43 -1.84 12.49
CA PHE A 85 -1.98 -3.18 12.64
C PHE A 85 -2.96 -3.54 11.52
N ALA A 86 -3.79 -2.60 11.06
CA ALA A 86 -4.69 -2.83 9.93
C ALA A 86 -3.93 -3.22 8.66
N HIS A 87 -2.77 -2.62 8.38
CA HIS A 87 -1.93 -3.02 7.24
C HIS A 87 -1.40 -4.44 7.38
N LEU A 88 -1.02 -4.85 8.59
CA LEU A 88 -0.58 -6.23 8.87
C LEU A 88 -1.73 -7.23 8.67
N VAL A 89 -2.94 -6.90 9.13
CA VAL A 89 -4.14 -7.74 8.93
C VAL A 89 -4.47 -7.85 7.43
N ILE A 90 -4.41 -6.75 6.68
CA ILE A 90 -4.62 -6.77 5.23
C ILE A 90 -3.55 -7.61 4.54
N ALA A 91 -2.28 -7.49 4.93
CA ALA A 91 -1.19 -8.32 4.41
C ALA A 91 -1.45 -9.83 4.62
N VAL A 92 -2.01 -10.21 5.77
CA VAL A 92 -2.42 -11.61 6.03
C VAL A 92 -3.51 -12.06 5.06
N ALA A 93 -4.47 -11.21 4.69
CA ALA A 93 -5.50 -11.57 3.71
C ALA A 93 -4.91 -11.94 2.33
N PHE A 94 -3.79 -11.32 1.93
CA PHE A 94 -3.08 -11.65 0.69
C PHE A 94 -2.41 -13.03 0.69
N TYR A 95 -2.36 -13.74 1.83
CA TYR A 95 -1.97 -15.14 1.88
C TYR A 95 -2.93 -16.04 1.08
N GLY A 96 -4.21 -15.66 0.98
CA GLY A 96 -5.21 -16.38 0.16
C GLY A 96 -4.78 -16.47 -1.32
N PRO A 97 -4.60 -15.33 -2.02
CA PRO A 97 -4.07 -15.30 -3.39
C PRO A 97 -2.70 -15.93 -3.56
N PHE A 98 -1.84 -15.86 -2.55
CA PHE A 98 -0.52 -16.49 -2.58
C PHE A 98 -0.62 -18.02 -2.66
N ARG A 99 -1.55 -18.60 -1.88
CA ARG A 99 -1.83 -20.04 -1.84
C ARG A 99 -2.61 -20.51 -3.08
N ASP A 100 -3.74 -19.87 -3.37
CA ASP A 100 -4.61 -20.18 -4.50
C ASP A 100 -5.11 -18.88 -5.16
N PRO A 101 -4.42 -18.39 -6.20
CA PRO A 101 -4.72 -17.10 -6.80
C PRO A 101 -6.06 -17.05 -7.54
N VAL A 102 -6.49 -18.15 -8.17
CA VAL A 102 -7.72 -18.16 -8.98
C VAL A 102 -8.94 -18.09 -8.05
N ARG A 103 -8.95 -18.92 -7.01
CA ARG A 103 -10.05 -18.95 -6.04
C ARG A 103 -10.16 -17.66 -5.23
N ASN A 104 -9.04 -16.98 -4.99
CA ASN A 104 -8.97 -15.78 -4.14
C ASN A 104 -8.74 -14.48 -4.93
N ILE A 105 -9.05 -14.44 -6.22
CA ILE A 105 -8.84 -13.24 -7.06
C ILE A 105 -9.52 -11.99 -6.49
N TRP A 106 -10.64 -12.16 -5.79
CA TRP A 106 -11.36 -11.07 -5.14
C TRP A 106 -10.51 -10.27 -4.15
N VAL A 107 -9.56 -10.90 -3.43
CA VAL A 107 -8.67 -10.17 -2.51
C VAL A 107 -7.77 -9.18 -3.26
N VAL A 108 -7.36 -9.53 -4.48
CA VAL A 108 -6.59 -8.63 -5.35
C VAL A 108 -7.47 -7.48 -5.83
N GLU A 109 -8.71 -7.75 -6.22
CA GLU A 109 -9.68 -6.73 -6.65
C GLU A 109 -10.07 -5.80 -5.49
N PHE A 110 -10.25 -6.34 -4.28
CA PHE A 110 -10.42 -5.58 -3.05
C PHE A 110 -9.25 -4.63 -2.80
N GLY A 111 -8.01 -5.11 -2.97
CA GLY A 111 -6.82 -4.25 -2.90
C GLY A 111 -6.86 -3.12 -3.93
N MET A 112 -7.29 -3.41 -5.16
CA MET A 112 -7.43 -2.38 -6.21
C MET A 112 -8.51 -1.34 -5.86
N ILE A 113 -9.63 -1.76 -5.28
CA ILE A 113 -10.68 -0.86 -4.78
C ILE A 113 -10.12 0.01 -3.64
N ALA A 114 -9.37 -0.57 -2.70
CA ALA A 114 -8.72 0.18 -1.63
C ALA A 114 -7.75 1.23 -2.20
N CYS A 115 -6.92 0.87 -3.19
CA CYS A 115 -6.05 1.82 -3.89
C CYS A 115 -6.83 2.98 -4.52
N ALA A 116 -7.97 2.70 -5.17
CA ALA A 116 -8.83 3.75 -5.72
C ALA A 116 -9.47 4.62 -4.62
N GLY A 117 -9.82 4.02 -3.49
CA GLY A 117 -10.41 4.70 -2.32
C GLY A 117 -9.48 5.70 -1.62
N ILE A 118 -8.16 5.57 -1.79
CA ILE A 118 -7.18 6.54 -1.25
C ILE A 118 -7.38 7.93 -1.88
N ILE A 119 -7.76 8.00 -3.16
CA ILE A 119 -7.95 9.27 -3.89
C ILE A 119 -9.03 10.15 -3.25
N PRO A 120 -10.29 9.70 -3.13
CA PRO A 120 -11.33 10.51 -2.48
C PRO A 120 -11.02 10.75 -1.00
N LEU A 121 -10.41 9.79 -0.29
CA LEU A 121 -9.99 9.98 1.10
C LEU A 121 -9.05 11.18 1.23
N ALA A 122 -7.97 11.23 0.44
CA ALA A 122 -6.98 12.31 0.49
C ALA A 122 -7.58 13.66 0.07
N LEU A 123 -8.41 13.68 -0.98
CA LEU A 123 -9.02 14.91 -1.51
C LEU A 123 -10.11 15.49 -0.59
N ILE A 124 -10.77 14.67 0.23
CA ILE A 124 -11.83 15.13 1.14
C ILE A 124 -11.26 15.36 2.55
N CYS A 125 -10.62 14.35 3.14
CA CYS A 125 -10.14 14.43 4.52
C CYS A 125 -8.90 15.31 4.66
N GLY A 126 -8.05 15.41 3.63
CA GLY A 126 -6.88 16.29 3.63
C GLY A 126 -7.25 17.75 3.90
N PRO A 127 -8.11 18.39 3.08
CA PRO A 127 -8.58 19.75 3.33
C PRO A 127 -9.30 19.94 4.66
N ILE A 128 -10.14 18.98 5.08
CA ILE A 128 -10.85 19.03 6.38
C ILE A 128 -9.86 19.09 7.55
N ARG A 129 -8.70 18.44 7.43
CA ARG A 129 -7.64 18.39 8.45
C ARG A 129 -6.55 19.44 8.23
N GLY A 130 -6.70 20.33 7.25
CA GLY A 130 -5.72 21.37 6.95
C GLY A 130 -4.41 20.86 6.36
N ILE A 131 -4.42 19.72 5.68
CA ILE A 131 -3.27 19.17 4.96
C ILE A 131 -3.05 19.97 3.66
N PRO A 132 -1.81 20.39 3.34
CA PRO A 132 -1.50 21.06 2.09
C PRO A 132 -1.82 20.20 0.87
N PHE A 133 -2.37 20.80 -0.19
CA PHE A 133 -2.75 20.06 -1.39
C PHE A 133 -1.60 19.31 -2.05
N TRP A 134 -0.38 19.86 -2.04
CA TRP A 134 0.78 19.15 -2.60
C TRP A 134 1.16 17.92 -1.77
N TRP A 135 0.85 17.88 -0.47
CA TRP A 135 1.04 16.71 0.37
C TRP A 135 0.00 15.63 0.06
N THR A 136 -1.26 16.02 -0.21
CA THR A 136 -2.29 15.04 -0.62
C THR A 136 -1.95 14.35 -1.93
N VAL A 137 -1.14 14.96 -2.81
CA VAL A 137 -0.58 14.30 -3.99
C VAL A 137 0.35 13.14 -3.61
N ILE A 138 1.15 13.31 -2.56
CA ILE A 138 1.98 12.23 -2.00
C ILE A 138 1.08 11.12 -1.44
N ASP A 139 0.03 11.46 -0.70
CA ASP A 139 -0.92 10.48 -0.17
C ASP A 139 -1.60 9.67 -1.29
N MET A 140 -2.05 10.34 -2.35
CA MET A 140 -2.68 9.69 -3.51
C MET A 140 -1.72 8.78 -4.28
N SER A 141 -0.41 9.07 -4.24
CA SER A 141 0.59 8.26 -4.93
C SER A 141 0.61 6.81 -4.45
N PHE A 142 0.31 6.54 -3.18
CA PHE A 142 0.21 5.18 -2.65
C PHE A 142 -0.88 4.37 -3.35
N GLY A 143 -2.03 4.98 -3.66
CA GLY A 143 -3.09 4.35 -4.44
C GLY A 143 -2.67 4.12 -5.89
N VAL A 144 -2.09 5.14 -6.52
CA VAL A 144 -1.67 5.10 -7.94
C VAL A 144 -0.57 4.06 -8.17
N PHE A 145 0.44 3.99 -7.30
CA PHE A 145 1.53 3.02 -7.44
C PHE A 145 1.13 1.64 -6.90
N GLY A 146 0.27 1.57 -5.88
CA GLY A 146 -0.24 0.32 -5.32
C GLY A 146 -1.12 -0.47 -6.29
N ILE A 147 -1.90 0.19 -7.15
CA ILE A 147 -2.79 -0.49 -8.09
C ILE A 147 -2.02 -1.19 -9.23
N VAL A 148 -0.82 -0.71 -9.58
CA VAL A 148 0.00 -1.26 -10.67
C VAL A 148 0.34 -2.76 -10.46
N PRO A 149 0.99 -3.18 -9.36
CA PRO A 149 1.29 -4.59 -9.13
C PRO A 149 0.00 -5.44 -9.04
N LEU A 150 -1.06 -4.92 -8.42
CA LEU A 150 -2.34 -5.63 -8.29
C LEU A 150 -3.00 -5.87 -9.64
N TYR A 151 -2.99 -4.87 -10.53
CA TYR A 151 -3.50 -5.00 -11.88
C TYR A 151 -2.72 -6.05 -12.69
N VAL A 152 -1.38 -6.03 -12.60
CA VAL A 152 -0.51 -7.03 -13.23
C VAL A 152 -0.81 -8.43 -12.70
N VAL A 153 -0.96 -8.59 -11.38
CA VAL A 153 -1.36 -9.85 -10.75
C VAL A 153 -2.71 -10.30 -11.28
N ARG A 154 -3.73 -9.45 -11.24
CA ARG A 154 -5.09 -9.78 -11.72
C ARG A 154 -5.07 -10.30 -13.16
N LYS A 155 -4.36 -9.63 -14.07
CA LYS A 155 -4.21 -10.07 -15.47
C LYS A 155 -3.57 -11.45 -15.57
N LYS A 156 -2.53 -11.71 -14.77
CA LYS A 156 -1.87 -13.03 -14.73
C LYS A 156 -2.77 -14.11 -14.13
N ILE A 157 -3.58 -13.79 -13.12
CA ILE A 157 -4.55 -14.73 -12.52
C ILE A 157 -5.61 -15.12 -13.54
N LYS A 158 -6.18 -14.17 -14.30
CA LYS A 158 -7.15 -14.48 -15.37
C LYS A 158 -6.57 -15.37 -16.46
N ARG A 159 -5.32 -15.12 -16.87
CA ARG A 159 -4.61 -16.02 -17.79
C ARG A 159 -4.39 -17.42 -17.20
N LEU A 160 -4.12 -17.53 -15.91
CA LEU A 160 -3.95 -18.81 -15.23
C LEU A 160 -5.28 -19.59 -15.15
N GLU A 161 -6.38 -18.89 -14.91
CA GLU A 161 -7.75 -19.44 -14.90
C GLU A 161 -8.10 -20.04 -16.28
N GLU A 162 -7.90 -19.28 -17.36
CA GLU A 162 -8.13 -19.74 -18.74
C GLU A 162 -7.30 -20.98 -19.09
N LEU A 163 -6.01 -20.95 -18.79
CA LEU A 163 -5.13 -22.09 -19.02
C LEU A 163 -5.63 -23.31 -18.27
N THR A 164 -6.06 -23.15 -17.00
CA THR A 164 -6.57 -24.24 -16.15
C THR A 164 -7.84 -24.85 -16.74
N ALA A 165 -8.81 -24.02 -17.12
CA ALA A 165 -10.05 -24.46 -17.75
C ALA A 165 -9.82 -25.23 -19.07
N ALA A 166 -8.84 -24.83 -19.88
CA ALA A 166 -8.53 -25.49 -21.14
C ALA A 166 -8.04 -26.94 -20.99
N VAL A 167 -7.38 -27.28 -19.88
CA VAL A 167 -6.92 -28.68 -19.62
C VAL A 167 -8.02 -29.53 -19.00
N THR A 168 -8.95 -28.94 -18.27
CA THR A 168 -10.06 -29.68 -17.62
C THR A 168 -11.21 -29.95 -18.59
N ARG A 169 -11.22 -29.32 -19.78
CA ARG A 169 -12.27 -29.50 -20.78
C ARG A 169 -12.13 -30.88 -21.45
N PRO A 170 -13.14 -31.77 -21.38
CA PRO A 170 -13.07 -33.08 -22.03
C PRO A 170 -12.98 -32.91 -23.55
N ALA A 171 -12.23 -33.80 -24.22
CA ALA A 171 -12.18 -33.85 -25.67
C ALA A 171 -13.61 -34.02 -26.23
N PRO A 172 -13.97 -33.32 -27.33
CA PRO A 172 -15.29 -33.51 -27.93
C PRO A 172 -15.47 -34.99 -28.26
N ALA A 173 -16.59 -35.57 -27.82
CA ALA A 173 -16.96 -36.92 -28.20
C ALA A 173 -17.00 -36.99 -29.74
N ALA A 174 -16.17 -37.84 -30.33
CA ALA A 174 -16.21 -38.08 -31.77
C ALA A 174 -17.61 -38.65 -32.10
N ALA A 175 -18.35 -37.93 -32.94
CA ALA A 175 -19.65 -38.35 -33.45
C ALA A 175 -19.49 -39.33 -34.62
#